data_AF-A0A1H7VEA0-F1
#
_entry.id   AF-A0A1H7VEA0-F1
#
_cell.length_a   1.000
_cell.length_b   1.000
_cell.length_c   1.000
_cell.angle_alpha   90.00
_cell.angle_beta   90.00
_cell.angle_gamma   90.00
#
_symmetry.space_group_name_H-M   'P 1'
#
loop_
_entity.id
_entity.type
_entity.pdbx_description
1 polymer ?
#
loop_
_entity_poly.entity_id
_entity_poly.type
_entity_poly.pdbx_seq_one_letter_code
_entity_poly.pdbx_strand_id
1 'polypeptide(L)'
;MRRFGLSRFFALVLILALFWAPSIALSATTYDLATNWSKIDNPNGTWAVWKGSELLQHQVGDGSPMTAGMDFFAMGNEGGNFLPAWWQGTNDNIYTHSWDSANGGSPGESILTWTAPEAGTISLSGCVWYDHAGVNRSNDFSLYLGSTLLASGTISYASHNGEANALTFYDALVTGQTLTDLAVSAGDTVSLWIVQSQNQTYGSVAGVELTITETAAPVPLPGALFLFGPGLAGLAIVKRKLNK
;
A
#
# COMPACT_ATOMS: atom_id res chain seq x y z
N MET A 1 -54.15 5.91 -39.68
CA MET A 1 -53.07 5.17 -38.98
C MET A 1 -51.74 5.45 -39.67
N ARG A 2 -50.88 6.29 -39.08
CA ARG A 2 -49.57 6.65 -39.67
C ARG A 2 -48.56 5.54 -39.38
N ARG A 3 -48.06 4.89 -40.43
CA ARG A 3 -46.99 3.89 -40.36
C ARG A 3 -45.70 4.58 -39.90
N PHE A 4 -45.25 4.31 -38.68
CA PHE A 4 -43.92 4.71 -38.25
C PHE A 4 -42.89 3.99 -39.12
N GLY A 5 -42.07 4.75 -39.84
CA GLY A 5 -41.03 4.21 -40.71
C GLY A 5 -39.95 3.52 -39.90
N LEU A 6 -39.56 2.31 -40.32
CA LEU A 6 -38.58 1.43 -39.68
C LEU A 6 -37.26 2.15 -39.32
N SER A 7 -36.87 3.18 -40.09
CA SER A 7 -35.67 4.00 -39.85
C SER A 7 -35.71 4.83 -38.57
N ARG A 8 -36.90 5.32 -38.15
CA ARG A 8 -37.05 6.10 -36.91
C ARG A 8 -37.01 5.22 -35.66
N PHE A 9 -37.36 3.95 -35.79
CA PHE A 9 -37.31 2.98 -34.69
C PHE A 9 -35.86 2.56 -34.38
N PHE A 10 -35.03 2.35 -35.41
CA PHE A 10 -33.61 2.02 -35.26
C PHE A 10 -32.78 3.16 -34.66
N ALA A 11 -33.03 4.41 -35.04
CA ALA A 11 -32.38 5.57 -34.44
C ALA A 11 -32.71 5.70 -32.94
N LEU A 12 -33.95 5.40 -32.54
CA LEU A 12 -34.38 5.44 -31.14
C LEU A 12 -33.70 4.35 -30.30
N VAL A 13 -33.58 3.13 -30.82
CA VAL A 13 -32.92 1.99 -30.14
C VAL A 13 -31.42 2.23 -29.97
N LEU A 14 -30.74 2.83 -30.97
CA LEU A 14 -29.32 3.15 -30.88
C LEU A 14 -29.05 4.26 -29.83
N ILE A 15 -29.92 5.28 -29.76
CA ILE A 15 -29.83 6.34 -28.76
C ILE A 15 -30.11 5.78 -27.35
N LEU A 16 -31.13 4.92 -27.18
CA LEU A 16 -31.42 4.26 -25.90
C LEU A 16 -30.29 3.31 -25.45
N ALA A 17 -29.60 2.65 -26.37
CA ALA A 17 -28.44 1.80 -26.05
C ALA A 17 -27.19 2.60 -25.62
N LEU A 18 -27.02 3.83 -26.12
CA LEU A 18 -25.96 4.75 -25.69
C LEU A 18 -26.23 5.36 -24.29
N PHE A 19 -27.49 5.48 -23.89
CA PHE A 19 -27.89 5.94 -22.54
C PHE A 19 -27.93 4.83 -21.47
N TRP A 20 -27.66 3.58 -21.85
CA TRP A 20 -27.58 2.42 -20.96
C TRP A 20 -26.19 1.79 -20.93
N ALA A 21 -25.14 2.60 -21.17
CA ALA A 21 -23.80 2.19 -20.82
C ALA A 21 -23.76 1.96 -19.30
N PRO A 22 -23.41 0.76 -18.81
CA PRO A 22 -23.25 0.54 -17.39
C PRO A 22 -22.16 1.49 -16.89
N SER A 23 -22.49 2.34 -15.92
CA SER A 23 -21.49 3.10 -15.19
C SER A 23 -20.51 2.10 -14.58
N ILE A 24 -19.26 2.10 -15.04
CA ILE A 24 -18.21 1.30 -14.42
C ILE A 24 -18.01 1.91 -13.03
N ALA A 25 -18.52 1.25 -12.01
CA ALA A 25 -18.27 1.66 -10.63
C ALA A 25 -16.78 1.46 -10.36
N LEU A 26 -16.09 2.53 -9.97
CA LEU A 26 -14.74 2.43 -9.44
C LEU A 26 -14.82 1.68 -8.11
N SER A 27 -14.04 0.62 -7.96
CA SER A 27 -13.88 -0.06 -6.69
C SER A 27 -12.71 0.58 -5.95
N ALA A 28 -12.92 0.88 -4.68
CA ALA A 28 -11.86 1.28 -3.77
C ALA A 28 -11.51 0.09 -2.86
N THR A 29 -10.23 -0.23 -2.76
CA THR A 29 -9.69 -1.25 -1.86
C THR A 29 -8.82 -0.57 -0.81
N THR A 30 -9.05 -0.89 0.46
CA THR A 30 -8.25 -0.37 1.57
C THR A 30 -7.25 -1.44 2.04
N TYR A 31 -5.98 -1.06 2.06
CA TYR A 31 -4.86 -1.82 2.62
C TYR A 31 -4.48 -1.16 3.93
N ASP A 32 -4.81 -1.83 5.03
CA ASP A 32 -4.50 -1.35 6.37
C ASP A 32 -3.40 -2.24 6.97
N LEU A 33 -2.27 -1.64 7.31
CA LEU A 33 -1.07 -2.37 7.69
C LEU A 33 -1.32 -3.27 8.91
N ALA A 34 -2.01 -2.78 9.94
CA ALA A 34 -2.25 -3.52 11.17
C ALA A 34 -3.13 -4.76 10.94
N THR A 35 -4.23 -4.59 10.20
CA THR A 35 -5.15 -5.70 9.91
C THR A 35 -4.68 -6.63 8.80
N ASN A 36 -3.76 -6.20 7.94
CA ASN A 36 -3.19 -7.01 6.86
C ASN A 36 -1.82 -7.61 7.21
N TRP A 37 -1.29 -7.38 8.40
CA TRP A 37 -0.01 -7.93 8.83
C TRP A 37 -0.02 -9.46 8.89
N SER A 38 1.00 -10.12 8.32
CA SER A 38 1.24 -11.55 8.56
C SER A 38 2.35 -11.69 9.58
N LYS A 39 2.18 -12.61 10.53
CA LYS A 39 3.22 -12.94 11.51
C LYS A 39 4.25 -13.95 10.96
N ILE A 40 3.97 -14.55 9.81
CA ILE A 40 4.73 -15.69 9.26
C ILE A 40 5.29 -15.38 7.88
N ASP A 41 4.50 -14.74 7.02
CA ASP A 41 4.85 -14.53 5.62
C ASP A 41 5.41 -13.13 5.38
N ASN A 42 6.55 -13.06 4.70
CA ASN A 42 7.10 -11.81 4.15
C ASN A 42 7.77 -12.15 2.80
N PRO A 43 7.34 -11.57 1.67
CA PRO A 43 6.21 -10.64 1.54
C PRO A 43 4.86 -11.29 1.90
N ASN A 44 3.89 -10.46 2.30
CA ASN A 44 2.50 -10.85 2.53
C ASN A 44 1.56 -10.02 1.65
N GLY A 45 1.14 -10.59 0.52
CA GLY A 45 0.31 -9.88 -0.44
C GLY A 45 1.02 -8.65 -1.00
N THR A 46 0.45 -7.47 -0.78
CA THR A 46 1.02 -6.19 -1.22
C THR A 46 2.11 -5.65 -0.29
N TRP A 47 2.23 -6.19 0.93
CA TRP A 47 3.17 -5.73 1.94
C TRP A 47 4.48 -6.53 1.94
N ALA A 48 5.60 -5.84 2.16
CA ALA A 48 6.88 -6.49 2.42
C ALA A 48 7.75 -5.63 3.35
N VAL A 49 8.61 -6.27 4.15
CA VAL A 49 9.59 -5.61 5.01
C VAL A 49 11.02 -6.04 4.69
N TRP A 50 11.94 -5.08 4.71
CA TRP A 50 13.29 -5.21 4.17
C TRP A 50 14.35 -4.63 5.11
N LYS A 51 15.57 -5.12 4.90
CA LYS A 51 16.82 -4.52 5.34
C LYS A 51 17.59 -4.05 4.10
N GLY A 52 17.58 -2.75 3.82
CA GLY A 52 18.12 -2.24 2.57
C GLY A 52 17.48 -2.94 1.36
N SER A 53 18.24 -3.78 0.64
CA SER A 53 17.74 -4.56 -0.49
C SER A 53 17.41 -6.03 -0.16
N GLU A 54 17.59 -6.47 1.07
CA GLU A 54 17.37 -7.85 1.50
C GLU A 54 16.02 -8.00 2.18
N LEU A 55 15.23 -8.99 1.77
CA LEU A 55 13.93 -9.27 2.38
C LEU A 55 14.13 -9.92 3.75
N LEU A 56 13.46 -9.38 4.78
CA LEU A 56 13.58 -9.93 6.13
C LEU A 56 12.89 -11.29 6.24
N GLN A 57 13.47 -12.18 7.05
CA GLN A 57 12.96 -13.53 7.23
C GLN A 57 12.16 -13.64 8.52
N HIS A 58 11.16 -14.53 8.55
CA HIS A 58 10.44 -14.83 9.78
C HIS A 58 11.39 -15.45 10.80
N GLN A 59 11.32 -14.92 12.02
CA GLN A 59 12.07 -15.36 13.18
C GLN A 59 11.11 -15.62 14.32
N VAL A 60 11.46 -16.61 15.13
CA VAL A 60 10.86 -16.82 16.46
C VAL A 60 11.94 -16.52 17.48
N GLY A 61 11.64 -15.62 18.42
CA GLY A 61 12.61 -15.21 19.42
C GLY A 61 12.91 -16.33 20.41
N ASP A 62 14.09 -16.94 20.30
CA ASP A 62 14.63 -17.85 21.31
C ASP A 62 15.83 -17.18 21.98
N GLY A 63 15.56 -16.30 22.96
CA GLY A 63 16.59 -15.56 23.70
C GLY A 63 17.02 -14.21 23.12
N SER A 64 16.39 -13.72 22.05
CA SER A 64 16.57 -12.33 21.59
C SER A 64 16.12 -11.33 22.69
N PRO A 65 16.90 -10.28 22.98
CA PRO A 65 16.58 -9.30 24.02
C PRO A 65 15.31 -8.49 23.73
N MET A 66 14.78 -8.54 22.51
CA MET A 66 13.60 -7.77 22.11
C MET A 66 12.28 -8.54 22.21
N THR A 67 12.30 -9.87 22.04
CA THR A 67 11.10 -10.60 21.59
C THR A 67 11.11 -12.09 21.99
N ALA A 68 11.52 -12.42 23.21
CA ALA A 68 11.47 -13.81 23.68
C ALA A 68 10.04 -14.39 23.51
N GLY A 69 9.91 -15.42 22.68
CA GLY A 69 8.63 -16.08 22.37
C GLY A 69 7.70 -15.34 21.42
N MET A 70 8.15 -14.29 20.72
CA MET A 70 7.33 -13.56 19.74
C MET A 70 7.82 -13.81 18.30
N ASP A 71 6.88 -13.75 17.36
CA ASP A 71 7.15 -13.73 15.93
C ASP A 71 7.57 -12.33 15.48
N PHE A 72 8.63 -12.26 14.67
CA PHE A 72 9.09 -11.01 14.06
C PHE A 72 9.81 -11.30 12.75
N PHE A 73 10.04 -10.26 11.94
CA PHE A 73 10.88 -10.34 10.76
C PHE A 73 12.21 -9.65 11.02
N ALA A 74 13.32 -10.36 10.79
CA ALA A 74 14.68 -9.84 10.87
C ALA A 74 15.64 -10.74 10.05
N MET A 75 16.92 -10.38 9.98
CA MET A 75 17.95 -11.21 9.36
C MET A 75 18.38 -12.41 10.23
N GLY A 76 18.01 -12.40 11.50
CA GLY A 76 18.33 -13.44 12.48
C GLY A 76 17.68 -13.16 13.82
N ASN A 77 17.85 -14.07 14.78
CA ASN A 77 17.27 -14.00 16.11
C ASN A 77 18.32 -14.01 17.24
N GLU A 78 19.61 -13.95 16.90
CA GLU A 78 20.72 -13.95 17.84
C GLU A 78 21.27 -12.53 18.06
N GLY A 79 21.83 -12.28 19.25
CA GLY A 79 22.49 -11.02 19.58
C GLY A 79 23.54 -10.62 18.54
N GLY A 80 23.47 -9.38 18.07
CA GLY A 80 24.38 -8.88 17.02
C GLY A 80 23.85 -9.04 15.60
N ASN A 81 22.76 -9.79 15.35
CA ASN A 81 22.17 -9.95 14.02
C ASN A 81 20.64 -10.09 14.06
N PHE A 82 19.95 -9.24 14.83
CA PHE A 82 18.49 -9.25 14.95
C PHE A 82 17.83 -7.93 14.52
N LEU A 83 18.61 -6.97 14.01
CA LEU A 83 18.11 -5.67 13.53
C LEU A 83 18.40 -5.44 12.02
N PRO A 84 17.56 -4.67 11.31
CA PRO A 84 16.28 -4.15 11.77
C PRO A 84 15.28 -5.28 12.01
N ALA A 85 14.28 -5.01 12.84
CA ALA A 85 13.21 -5.95 13.16
C ALA A 85 11.85 -5.32 12.91
N TRP A 86 10.87 -6.13 12.49
CA TRP A 86 9.45 -5.73 12.41
C TRP A 86 8.56 -6.76 13.10
N TRP A 87 7.57 -6.30 13.87
CA TRP A 87 6.63 -7.19 14.56
C TRP A 87 5.30 -6.49 14.81
N GLN A 88 4.28 -7.30 15.14
CA GLN A 88 3.01 -6.82 15.65
C GLN A 88 2.96 -6.99 17.16
N GLY A 89 2.64 -5.92 17.88
CA GLY A 89 2.45 -5.93 19.32
C GLY A 89 1.14 -6.61 19.75
N THR A 90 0.93 -6.74 21.06
CA THR A 90 -0.31 -7.29 21.62
C THR A 90 -1.52 -6.36 21.49
N ASN A 91 -1.28 -5.10 21.13
CA ASN A 91 -2.26 -4.07 20.83
C ASN A 91 -2.54 -3.94 19.32
N ASP A 92 -2.13 -4.93 18.53
CA ASP A 92 -2.26 -4.98 17.06
C ASP A 92 -1.48 -3.91 16.27
N ASN A 93 -0.82 -2.97 16.96
CA ASN A 93 0.08 -2.01 16.35
C ASN A 93 1.33 -2.68 15.75
N ILE A 94 1.83 -2.08 14.68
CA ILE A 94 3.04 -2.53 14.00
C ILE A 94 4.22 -1.71 14.47
N TYR A 95 5.29 -2.41 14.76
CA TYR A 95 6.51 -1.84 15.30
C TYR A 95 7.70 -2.23 14.46
N THR A 96 8.68 -1.34 14.44
CA THR A 96 10.01 -1.64 13.94
C THR A 96 11.07 -1.15 14.89
N HIS A 97 12.21 -1.83 14.92
CA HIS A 97 13.44 -1.24 15.43
C HIS A 97 14.38 -1.03 14.25
N SER A 98 14.87 0.21 14.10
CA SER A 98 15.81 0.53 13.04
C SER A 98 17.13 -0.21 13.24
N TRP A 99 17.90 -0.34 12.17
CA TRP A 99 19.23 -0.94 12.27
C TRP A 99 20.18 -0.14 13.15
N ASP A 100 21.09 -0.84 13.82
CA ASP A 100 22.31 -0.29 14.40
C ASP A 100 23.47 -1.28 14.30
N SER A 101 24.69 -0.75 14.37
CA SER A 101 25.92 -1.54 14.16
C SER A 101 26.22 -2.56 15.27
N ALA A 102 25.61 -2.42 16.45
CA ALA A 102 25.88 -3.34 17.55
C ALA A 102 25.00 -4.59 17.49
N ASN A 103 23.82 -4.47 16.90
CA ASN A 103 22.77 -5.48 16.97
C ASN A 103 22.28 -5.97 15.59
N GLY A 104 22.66 -5.29 14.50
CA GLY A 104 22.11 -5.54 13.17
C GLY A 104 23.05 -6.17 12.15
N GLY A 105 24.25 -6.62 12.54
CA GLY A 105 25.21 -7.24 11.62
C GLY A 105 25.59 -6.31 10.46
N SER A 106 25.38 -6.77 9.22
CA SER A 106 25.60 -5.94 8.01
C SER A 106 24.74 -4.67 8.02
N PRO A 107 25.17 -3.53 7.45
CA PRO A 107 24.32 -2.33 7.35
C PRO A 107 23.05 -2.55 6.50
N GLY A 108 21.98 -1.84 6.84
CA GLY A 108 20.80 -1.73 6.00
C GLY A 108 19.60 -1.10 6.73
N GLU A 109 18.87 -0.25 6.04
CA GLU A 109 17.74 0.51 6.57
C GLU A 109 16.54 -0.39 6.86
N SER A 110 15.71 0.00 7.83
CA SER A 110 14.41 -0.65 8.05
C SER A 110 13.39 -0.10 7.07
N ILE A 111 12.85 -0.94 6.18
CA ILE A 111 11.97 -0.48 5.11
C ILE A 111 10.69 -1.32 5.10
N LEU A 112 9.53 -0.64 5.11
CA LEU A 112 8.22 -1.23 4.81
C LEU A 112 7.79 -0.77 3.42
N THR A 113 7.33 -1.70 2.59
CA THR A 113 6.81 -1.40 1.25
C THR A 113 5.41 -1.92 1.05
N TRP A 114 4.54 -1.11 0.45
CA TRP A 114 3.32 -1.56 -0.23
C TRP A 114 3.52 -1.50 -1.73
N THR A 115 3.11 -2.54 -2.45
CA THR A 115 3.16 -2.61 -3.92
C THR A 115 1.75 -2.53 -4.50
N ALA A 116 1.53 -1.59 -5.42
CA ALA A 116 0.26 -1.42 -6.11
C ALA A 116 -0.10 -2.67 -6.93
N PRO A 117 -1.22 -3.36 -6.63
CA PRO A 117 -1.64 -4.52 -7.39
C PRO A 117 -2.21 -4.16 -8.76
N GLU A 118 -2.75 -2.95 -8.92
CA GLU A 118 -3.30 -2.46 -10.18
C GLU A 118 -2.95 -1.00 -10.45
N ALA A 119 -3.37 -0.48 -11.60
CA ALA A 119 -3.18 0.94 -11.93
C ALA A 119 -4.40 1.73 -11.48
N GLY A 120 -4.20 2.96 -11.00
CA GLY A 120 -5.27 3.78 -10.44
C GLY A 120 -4.76 5.01 -9.72
N THR A 121 -5.50 5.43 -8.69
CA THR A 121 -5.05 6.43 -7.73
C THR A 121 -5.04 5.87 -6.32
N ILE A 122 -4.13 6.35 -5.48
CA ILE A 122 -4.07 6.01 -4.06
C ILE A 122 -4.23 7.25 -3.18
N SER A 123 -4.78 7.04 -2.00
CA SER A 123 -4.69 7.99 -0.88
C SER A 123 -4.08 7.30 0.32
N LEU A 124 -3.20 8.00 1.04
CA LEU A 124 -2.45 7.49 2.18
C LEU A 124 -2.80 8.26 3.46
N SER A 125 -2.86 7.54 4.57
CA SER A 125 -2.93 8.11 5.91
C SER A 125 -2.15 7.25 6.90
N GLY A 126 -1.77 7.82 8.02
CA GLY A 126 -1.02 7.10 9.05
C GLY A 126 -0.08 8.00 9.83
N CYS A 127 0.73 7.38 10.67
CA CYS A 127 1.65 8.07 11.56
C CYS A 127 2.83 7.19 11.97
N VAL A 128 3.85 7.84 12.55
CA VAL A 128 5.00 7.18 13.17
C VAL A 128 5.22 7.80 14.54
N TRP A 129 5.52 6.98 15.55
CA TRP A 129 5.86 7.46 16.90
C TRP A 129 7.03 6.69 17.50
N TYR A 130 7.71 7.33 18.44
CA TYR A 130 8.76 6.71 19.23
C TYR A 130 8.17 5.85 20.33
N ASP A 131 8.62 4.60 20.44
CA ASP A 131 8.06 3.63 21.41
C ASP A 131 9.14 2.92 22.25
N HIS A 132 10.40 3.39 22.22
CA HIS A 132 11.47 2.74 22.96
C HIS A 132 11.54 3.22 24.41
N ALA A 133 10.99 2.42 25.32
CA ALA A 133 10.97 2.72 26.75
C ALA A 133 12.36 2.84 27.37
N GLY A 134 12.56 3.87 28.20
CA GLY A 134 13.72 3.98 29.10
C GLY A 134 15.06 4.34 28.46
N VAL A 135 15.11 4.63 27.16
CA VAL A 135 16.32 5.08 26.46
C VAL A 135 16.08 6.41 25.76
N ASN A 136 17.11 7.24 25.64
CA ASN A 136 17.05 8.51 24.91
C ASN A 136 17.69 8.33 23.53
N ARG A 137 16.86 7.98 22.55
CA ARG A 137 17.26 7.72 21.16
C ARG A 137 16.28 8.39 20.19
N SER A 138 16.57 8.29 18.90
CA SER A 138 15.72 8.80 17.84
C SER A 138 15.89 8.04 16.53
N ASN A 139 14.83 8.04 15.74
CA ASN A 139 14.85 7.60 14.35
C ASN A 139 14.39 8.74 13.45
N ASP A 140 14.98 8.80 12.26
CA ASP A 140 14.47 9.59 11.14
C ASP A 140 13.65 8.67 10.24
N PHE A 141 12.54 9.18 9.70
CA PHE A 141 11.73 8.45 8.73
C PHE A 141 11.53 9.23 7.44
N SER A 142 11.24 8.50 6.37
CA SER A 142 10.91 9.06 5.06
C SER A 142 9.91 8.16 4.33
N LEU A 143 8.81 8.74 3.86
CA LEU A 143 7.76 8.08 3.10
C LEU A 143 7.88 8.47 1.63
N TYR A 144 7.97 7.48 0.74
CA TYR A 144 8.13 7.66 -0.69
C TYR A 144 7.00 7.03 -1.49
N LEU A 145 6.72 7.59 -2.66
CA LEU A 145 6.09 6.89 -3.79
C LEU A 145 7.10 6.79 -4.92
N GLY A 146 7.58 5.58 -5.21
CA GLY A 146 8.72 5.35 -6.09
C GLY A 146 9.96 6.12 -5.59
N SER A 147 10.39 7.13 -6.33
CA SER A 147 11.51 8.01 -5.95
C SER A 147 11.09 9.36 -5.37
N THR A 148 9.79 9.64 -5.32
CA THR A 148 9.26 10.93 -4.83
C THR A 148 9.10 10.87 -3.32
N LEU A 149 9.83 11.71 -2.59
CA LEU A 149 9.65 11.90 -1.15
C LEU A 149 8.34 12.64 -0.88
N LEU A 150 7.41 12.01 -0.16
CA LEU A 150 6.10 12.56 0.21
C LEU A 150 6.12 13.23 1.59
N ALA A 151 6.68 12.53 2.58
CA ALA A 151 6.72 12.99 3.97
C ALA A 151 8.02 12.53 4.65
N SER A 152 8.50 13.29 5.63
CA SER A 152 9.70 12.95 6.40
C SER A 152 9.70 13.63 7.76
N GLY A 153 10.30 12.99 8.76
CA GLY A 153 10.41 13.58 10.09
C GLY A 153 11.34 12.80 11.01
N THR A 154 11.45 13.28 12.24
CA THR A 154 12.23 12.64 13.30
C THR A 154 11.33 12.36 14.49
N ILE A 155 11.35 11.12 14.96
CA ILE A 155 10.70 10.69 16.21
C ILE A 155 11.79 10.40 17.25
N SER A 156 11.55 10.75 18.51
CA SER A 156 12.56 10.61 19.56
C SER A 156 11.95 10.42 20.94
N TYR A 157 12.79 10.10 21.91
CA TYR A 157 12.38 10.12 23.32
C TYR A 157 11.78 11.47 23.75
N ALA A 158 12.30 12.59 23.19
CA ALA A 158 11.87 13.94 23.53
C ALA A 158 10.72 14.47 22.66
N SER A 159 10.39 13.83 21.55
CA SER A 159 9.39 14.27 20.58
C SER A 159 8.66 13.08 19.96
N HIS A 160 7.33 13.14 19.94
CA HIS A 160 6.50 12.05 19.41
C HIS A 160 6.66 10.73 20.17
N ASN A 161 6.83 10.81 21.49
CA ASN A 161 6.96 9.65 22.38
C ASN A 161 5.57 9.11 22.76
N GLY A 162 5.31 7.87 22.36
CA GLY A 162 4.03 7.18 22.50
C GLY A 162 3.02 7.55 21.41
N GLU A 163 2.12 6.61 21.15
CA GLU A 163 1.08 6.69 20.10
C GLU A 163 0.22 7.95 20.20
N ALA A 164 -0.14 8.38 21.41
CA ALA A 164 -0.93 9.59 21.64
C ALA A 164 -0.24 10.90 21.17
N ASN A 165 1.07 10.86 20.91
CA ASN A 165 1.85 12.00 20.42
C ASN A 165 2.44 11.74 19.02
N ALA A 166 1.92 10.75 18.29
CA ALA A 166 2.46 10.34 17.00
C ALA A 166 2.57 11.50 16.00
N LEU A 167 3.60 11.44 15.14
CA LEU A 167 3.76 12.35 14.02
C LEU A 167 3.00 11.78 12.82
N THR A 168 1.92 12.45 12.42
CA THR A 168 1.15 12.03 11.25
C THR A 168 1.92 12.30 9.96
N PHE A 169 1.69 11.49 8.93
CA PHE A 169 2.29 11.74 7.61
C PHE A 169 1.83 13.08 7.02
N TYR A 170 0.63 13.54 7.37
CA TYR A 170 0.12 14.84 6.94
C TYR A 170 0.90 16.00 7.57
N ASP A 171 1.18 15.94 8.87
CA ASP A 171 1.97 16.96 9.57
C ASP A 171 3.45 16.94 9.15
N ALA A 172 3.93 15.78 8.67
CA ALA A 172 5.28 15.58 8.16
C ALA A 172 5.43 15.77 6.64
N LEU A 173 4.40 16.29 5.96
CA LEU A 173 4.39 16.47 4.51
C LEU A 173 5.53 17.36 4.01
N VAL A 174 6.21 16.92 2.96
CA VAL A 174 7.14 17.77 2.22
C VAL A 174 6.35 18.84 1.47
N THR A 175 6.86 20.07 1.49
CA THR A 175 6.21 21.20 0.82
C THR A 175 5.96 20.91 -0.66
N GLY A 176 4.69 21.03 -1.08
CA GLY A 176 4.27 20.80 -2.46
C GLY A 176 3.87 19.36 -2.78
N GLN A 177 3.96 18.44 -1.82
CA GLN A 177 3.45 17.07 -1.95
C GLN A 177 2.00 16.94 -1.47
N THR A 178 1.36 15.83 -1.81
CA THR A 178 0.03 15.42 -1.34
C THR A 178 0.04 13.95 -0.97
N LEU A 179 -0.90 13.54 -0.13
CA LEU A 179 -1.16 12.13 0.20
C LEU A 179 -2.47 11.62 -0.41
N THR A 180 -3.17 12.42 -1.22
CA THR A 180 -4.45 12.05 -1.84
C THR A 180 -4.37 12.07 -3.36
N ASP A 181 -5.13 11.18 -3.99
CA ASP A 181 -5.25 11.06 -5.46
C ASP A 181 -3.91 10.92 -6.20
N LEU A 182 -2.95 10.23 -5.58
CA LEU A 182 -1.65 9.95 -6.19
C LEU A 182 -1.80 8.87 -7.27
N ALA A 183 -1.42 9.18 -8.51
CA ALA A 183 -1.48 8.21 -9.59
C ALA A 183 -0.42 7.11 -9.41
N VAL A 184 -0.82 5.85 -9.63
CA VAL A 184 0.05 4.68 -9.60
C VAL A 184 -0.20 3.76 -10.79
N SER A 185 0.85 3.07 -11.22
CA SER A 185 0.78 1.89 -12.07
C SER A 185 0.91 0.63 -11.23
N ALA A 186 0.41 -0.49 -11.75
CA ALA A 186 0.65 -1.80 -11.13
C ALA A 186 2.15 -2.04 -10.97
N GLY A 187 2.60 -2.39 -9.76
CA GLY A 187 4.00 -2.58 -9.40
C GLY A 187 4.70 -1.35 -8.82
N ASP A 188 4.08 -0.16 -8.86
CA ASP A 188 4.62 1.00 -8.15
C ASP A 188 4.60 0.75 -6.63
N THR A 189 5.55 1.35 -5.92
CA THR A 189 5.73 1.10 -4.48
C THR A 189 5.60 2.37 -3.65
N VAL A 190 4.88 2.24 -2.55
CA VAL A 190 4.96 3.16 -1.41
C VAL A 190 5.97 2.57 -0.45
N SER A 191 6.98 3.34 -0.06
CA SER A 191 8.05 2.86 0.84
C SER A 191 8.20 3.77 2.06
N LEU A 192 8.08 3.21 3.27
CA LEU A 192 8.42 3.89 4.51
C LEU A 192 9.79 3.40 4.98
N TRP A 193 10.74 4.32 5.04
CA TRP A 193 12.10 4.09 5.51
C TRP A 193 12.22 4.61 6.94
N ILE A 194 12.79 3.81 7.84
CA ILE A 194 13.06 4.18 9.23
C ILE A 194 14.52 3.86 9.54
N VAL A 195 15.29 4.90 9.86
CA VAL A 195 16.72 4.82 10.11
C VAL A 195 17.06 5.46 11.44
N GLN A 196 18.14 5.00 12.07
CA GLN A 196 18.64 5.70 13.26
C GLN A 196 19.00 7.15 12.87
N SER A 197 18.65 8.13 13.71
CA SER A 197 18.98 9.52 13.37
C SER A 197 20.49 9.75 13.34
N GLN A 198 20.91 10.80 12.62
CA GLN A 198 22.31 11.21 12.61
C GLN A 198 22.81 11.47 14.05
N ASN A 199 24.04 11.03 14.34
CA ASN A 199 24.70 11.12 15.65
C ASN A 199 24.14 10.20 16.75
N GLN A 200 23.17 9.34 16.44
CA GLN A 200 22.81 8.23 17.34
C GLN A 200 23.77 7.05 17.11
N THR A 201 24.20 6.42 18.21
CA THR A 201 24.99 5.17 18.15
C THR A 201 24.10 3.95 17.93
N TYR A 202 22.84 4.04 18.34
CA TYR A 202 21.88 2.95 18.29
C TYR A 202 20.54 3.43 17.71
N GLY A 203 19.85 2.52 17.04
CA GLY A 203 18.49 2.71 16.61
C GLY A 203 17.50 2.70 17.76
N SER A 204 16.25 3.00 17.45
CA SER A 204 15.15 2.93 18.41
C SER A 204 13.96 2.15 17.86
N VAL A 205 13.03 1.81 18.76
CA VAL A 205 11.71 1.28 18.41
C VAL A 205 10.82 2.42 17.97
N ALA A 206 10.16 2.22 16.83
CA ALA A 206 9.11 3.07 16.30
C ALA A 206 7.83 2.25 16.14
N GLY A 207 6.70 2.82 16.51
CA GLY A 207 5.40 2.34 16.07
C GLY A 207 4.98 2.99 14.75
N VAL A 208 4.23 2.24 13.94
CA VAL A 208 3.84 2.62 12.59
C VAL A 208 2.37 2.28 12.36
N GLU A 209 1.63 3.26 11.86
CA GLU A 209 0.33 3.07 11.22
C GLU A 209 0.42 3.51 9.78
N LEU A 210 -0.12 2.71 8.87
CA LEU A 210 -0.23 3.08 7.46
C LEU A 210 -1.47 2.42 6.85
N THR A 211 -2.32 3.27 6.28
CA THR A 211 -3.49 2.87 5.51
C THR A 211 -3.36 3.46 4.12
N ILE A 212 -3.59 2.62 3.10
CA ILE A 212 -3.60 3.01 1.70
C ILE A 212 -4.96 2.63 1.12
N THR A 213 -5.69 3.60 0.58
CA THR A 213 -6.91 3.34 -0.20
C THR A 213 -6.59 3.51 -1.68
N GLU A 214 -6.67 2.42 -2.42
CA GLU A 214 -6.47 2.38 -3.87
C GLU A 214 -7.81 2.38 -4.59
N THR A 215 -7.97 3.26 -5.57
CA THR A 215 -9.12 3.28 -6.48
C THR A 215 -8.64 2.88 -7.87
N ALA A 216 -9.08 1.70 -8.32
CA ALA A 216 -8.70 1.15 -9.61
C ALA A 216 -9.07 2.10 -10.76
N ALA A 217 -8.24 2.16 -11.79
CA ALA A 217 -8.60 2.85 -13.02
C ALA A 217 -9.80 2.16 -13.70
N PRO A 218 -10.70 2.90 -14.37
CA PRO A 218 -11.80 2.29 -15.10
C PRO A 218 -11.25 1.34 -16.19
N VAL A 219 -11.61 0.05 -16.11
CA VAL A 219 -11.24 -0.92 -17.16
C VAL A 219 -12.14 -0.69 -18.38
N PRO A 220 -11.59 -0.43 -19.59
CA PRO A 220 -12.40 -0.29 -20.79
C PRO A 220 -13.23 -1.57 -21.01
N LEU A 221 -14.54 -1.41 -21.27
CA LEU A 221 -15.41 -2.54 -21.60
C LEU A 221 -14.75 -3.35 -22.74
N PRO A 222 -14.67 -4.70 -22.62
CA PRO A 222 -14.09 -5.52 -23.67
C PRO A 222 -14.79 -5.21 -25.00
N GLY A 223 -14.01 -4.90 -26.04
CA GLY A 223 -14.53 -4.55 -27.37
C GLY A 223 -15.48 -5.60 -27.97
N ALA A 224 -15.53 -6.80 -27.40
CA ALA A 224 -16.50 -7.84 -27.70
C ALA A 224 -17.97 -7.37 -27.55
N LEU A 225 -18.28 -6.49 -26.59
CA LEU A 225 -19.63 -5.92 -26.44
C LEU A 225 -20.06 -5.10 -27.67
N PHE A 226 -19.11 -4.45 -28.35
CA PHE A 226 -19.38 -3.74 -29.60
C PHE A 226 -19.53 -4.68 -30.82
N LEU A 227 -19.07 -5.93 -30.75
CA LEU A 227 -19.24 -6.92 -31.82
C LEU A 227 -20.63 -7.59 -31.80
N PHE A 228 -21.26 -7.73 -30.63
CA PHE A 228 -22.58 -8.36 -30.50
C PHE A 228 -23.70 -7.49 -31.09
N GLY A 229 -23.61 -6.17 -30.97
CA GLY A 229 -24.60 -5.23 -31.53
C GLY A 229 -24.84 -5.37 -33.04
N PRO A 230 -23.81 -5.21 -33.89
CA PRO A 230 -23.94 -5.38 -35.33
C PRO A 230 -24.06 -6.86 -35.74
N GLY A 231 -23.47 -7.80 -35.01
CA GLY A 231 -23.58 -9.24 -35.30
C GLY A 231 -25.02 -9.77 -35.21
N LEU A 232 -25.77 -9.38 -34.18
CA LEU A 232 -27.18 -9.73 -34.02
C LEU A 232 -28.08 -9.04 -35.06
N ALA A 233 -27.76 -7.79 -35.43
CA ALA A 233 -28.44 -7.09 -36.51
C ALA A 233 -28.21 -7.75 -37.87
N GLY A 234 -26.99 -8.21 -38.16
CA GLY A 234 -26.64 -8.96 -39.36
C GLY A 234 -27.39 -10.29 -39.46
N LEU A 235 -27.44 -11.06 -38.37
CA LEU A 235 -28.19 -12.33 -38.28
C LEU A 235 -29.70 -12.15 -38.53
N ALA A 236 -30.31 -11.08 -38.00
CA ALA A 236 -31.71 -10.76 -38.23
C ALA A 236 -32.01 -10.42 -39.71
N ILE A 237 -31.09 -9.74 -40.39
CA ILE A 237 -31.20 -9.41 -41.82
C ILE A 237 -31.06 -10.66 -42.69
N VAL A 238 -30.11 -11.56 -42.37
CA VAL A 238 -29.90 -12.81 -43.11
C VAL A 238 -31.09 -13.76 -42.97
N LYS A 239 -31.62 -13.95 -41.75
CA LYS A 239 -32.81 -14.79 -41.51
C LYS A 239 -34.04 -14.31 -42.29
N ARG A 240 -34.20 -13.00 -42.48
CA ARG A 240 -35.33 -12.42 -43.24
C ARG A 240 -35.21 -12.63 -44.76
N LYS A 241 -33.99 -12.78 -45.29
CA LYS A 241 -33.77 -13.12 -46.70
C LYS A 241 -34.00 -14.60 -47.00
N LEU A 242 -33.72 -15.49 -46.04
CA LEU A 242 -33.86 -16.93 -46.21
C LEU A 242 -35.31 -17.43 -46.12
N ASN A 243 -36.22 -16.64 -45.56
CA ASN A 243 -37.65 -17.00 -45.42
C ASN A 243 -38.55 -16.37 -46.51
N LYS A 244 -37.98 -16.00 -47.67
CA LYS A 244 -38.70 -15.59 -48.88
C LYS A 244 -38.40 -16.57 -49.99
#